data_AF-A0A941ACV1-F1
#
_entry.id   AF-A0A941ACV1-F1
#
_cell.length_a   1.000
_cell.length_b   1.000
_cell.length_c   1.000
_cell.angle_alpha   90.00
_cell.angle_beta   90.00
_cell.angle_gamma   90.00
#
_symmetry.space_group_name_H-M   'P 1'
#
loop_
_entity.id
_entity.type
_entity.pdbx_description
1 polymer ?
#
loop_
_entity_poly.entity_id
_entity_poly.type
_entity_poly.pdbx_seq_one_letter_code
_entity_poly.pdbx_strand_id
1 'polypeptide(L)'
;MSFSADETIHKPLEVDEIPCTTASGETFDETMKFVVEKEKTEAGKILDAAYAAMKEKGYNPINQLVGYLLSGDPTYITNYKEARSQIRRIERDELLEELVRYYLKDRC
;
A
#
# COMPACT_ATOMS: atom_id res chain seq x y z
N MET A 1 -23.41 47.85 -25.15
CA MET A 1 -24.86 47.66 -25.03
C MET A 1 -25.07 46.31 -24.37
N SER A 2 -25.71 46.35 -23.20
CA SER A 2 -26.52 45.29 -22.57
C SER A 2 -25.91 43.89 -22.43
N PHE A 3 -25.28 43.66 -21.28
CA PHE A 3 -25.40 42.38 -20.58
C PHE A 3 -26.78 42.34 -19.91
N SER A 4 -27.60 41.34 -20.20
CA SER A 4 -28.83 41.05 -19.48
C SER A 4 -28.77 39.62 -18.94
N ALA A 5 -29.06 39.51 -17.65
CA ALA A 5 -29.12 38.32 -16.82
C ALA A 5 -30.36 37.45 -17.12
N ASP A 6 -30.31 36.17 -16.73
CA ASP A 6 -31.34 35.43 -15.96
C ASP A 6 -30.86 33.97 -15.83
N GLU A 7 -30.47 33.48 -14.65
CA GLU A 7 -31.28 32.90 -13.57
C GLU A 7 -31.59 31.38 -13.73
N THR A 8 -31.15 30.66 -12.70
CA THR A 8 -31.38 29.28 -12.23
C THR A 8 -32.64 28.56 -12.74
N ILE A 9 -32.59 27.22 -12.90
CA ILE A 9 -33.53 26.25 -12.28
C ILE A 9 -33.19 24.81 -12.71
N HIS A 10 -32.97 23.97 -11.68
CA HIS A 10 -33.02 22.51 -11.72
C HIS A 10 -34.28 22.00 -12.42
N LYS A 11 -34.17 20.97 -13.27
CA LYS A 11 -35.26 20.01 -13.43
C LYS A 11 -34.77 18.58 -13.67
N PRO A 12 -35.12 17.64 -12.78
CA PRO A 12 -34.85 16.21 -12.93
C PRO A 12 -36.06 15.54 -13.60
N LEU A 13 -35.84 14.64 -14.56
CA LEU A 13 -36.81 13.70 -15.13
C LEU A 13 -35.98 12.68 -15.93
N GLU A 14 -36.31 11.40 -16.06
CA GLU A 14 -37.04 10.41 -15.28
C GLU A 14 -36.64 9.09 -15.97
N VAL A 15 -36.56 8.03 -15.19
CA VAL A 15 -36.21 6.69 -15.66
C VAL A 15 -37.36 6.15 -16.51
N ASP A 16 -37.11 5.94 -17.80
CA ASP A 16 -38.00 5.12 -18.64
C ASP A 16 -37.24 3.91 -19.19
N GLU A 17 -37.99 2.82 -19.16
CA GLU A 17 -37.61 1.43 -19.25
C GLU A 17 -36.95 1.02 -20.58
N ILE A 18 -36.07 0.01 -20.52
CA ILE A 18 -35.79 -0.83 -21.69
C ILE A 18 -36.01 -2.30 -21.29
N PRO A 19 -36.90 -3.04 -21.97
CA PRO A 19 -37.25 -4.40 -21.60
C PRO A 19 -36.27 -5.45 -22.15
N CYS A 20 -36.20 -6.55 -21.42
CA CYS A 20 -35.46 -7.79 -21.64
C CYS A 20 -35.66 -8.40 -23.04
N THR A 21 -34.60 -8.96 -23.65
CA THR A 21 -34.80 -10.19 -24.44
C THR A 21 -33.58 -11.10 -24.59
N THR A 22 -33.91 -12.40 -24.54
CA THR A 22 -33.21 -13.60 -25.00
C THR A 22 -32.11 -14.23 -24.14
N ALA A 23 -32.50 -15.36 -23.56
CA ALA A 23 -31.65 -16.43 -23.05
C ALA A 23 -30.91 -17.15 -24.19
N SER A 24 -29.61 -17.41 -24.00
CA SER A 24 -28.86 -18.61 -24.41
C SER A 24 -27.50 -18.53 -23.73
N GLY A 25 -27.22 -19.49 -22.86
CA GLY A 25 -26.11 -19.41 -21.91
C GLY A 25 -24.74 -19.62 -22.54
N GLU A 26 -23.75 -18.94 -21.98
CA GLU A 26 -22.38 -19.42 -21.83
C GLU A 26 -21.87 -18.92 -20.47
N THR A 27 -21.25 -19.81 -19.72
CA THR A 27 -20.72 -19.60 -18.36
C THR A 27 -19.62 -18.55 -18.35
N PHE A 28 -19.84 -17.42 -17.67
CA PHE A 28 -18.76 -16.54 -17.25
C PHE A 28 -18.89 -16.25 -15.75
N ASP A 29 -18.82 -17.31 -14.94
CA ASP A 29 -18.24 -17.21 -13.59
C ASP A 29 -16.71 -17.10 -13.71
N GLU A 30 -16.21 -16.19 -14.56
CA GLU A 30 -14.82 -15.78 -14.49
C GLU A 30 -14.70 -14.89 -13.26
N THR A 31 -14.38 -15.55 -12.14
CA THR A 31 -13.89 -14.87 -10.95
C THR A 31 -12.70 -14.05 -11.39
N MET A 32 -12.91 -12.74 -11.60
CA MET A 32 -11.82 -11.83 -11.90
C MET A 32 -10.82 -11.97 -10.76
N LYS A 33 -9.66 -12.57 -11.07
CA LYS A 33 -8.54 -12.57 -10.16
C LYS A 33 -8.19 -11.10 -9.97
N PHE A 34 -8.59 -10.55 -8.82
CA PHE A 34 -7.96 -9.34 -8.31
C PHE A 34 -6.48 -9.69 -8.16
N VAL A 35 -5.72 -9.38 -9.20
CA VAL A 35 -4.27 -9.27 -9.09
C VAL A 35 -4.10 -8.01 -8.27
N VAL A 36 -4.10 -8.18 -6.95
CA VAL A 36 -3.48 -7.21 -6.06
C VAL A 36 -2.04 -7.19 -6.54
N GLU A 37 -1.71 -6.23 -7.40
CA GLU A 37 -0.32 -5.83 -7.60
C GLU A 37 0.23 -5.75 -6.18
N LYS A 38 1.26 -6.53 -5.89
CA LYS A 38 1.87 -6.57 -4.56
C LYS A 38 2.49 -5.20 -4.34
N GLU A 39 1.67 -4.22 -3.99
CA GLU A 39 2.11 -2.97 -3.41
C GLU A 39 3.01 -3.40 -2.27
N LYS A 40 4.27 -2.97 -2.35
CA LYS A 40 5.20 -3.15 -1.24
C LYS A 40 4.46 -2.67 0.00
N THR A 41 4.30 -3.55 0.97
CA THR A 41 3.67 -3.18 2.24
C THR A 41 4.42 -1.99 2.83
N GLU A 42 3.73 -1.17 3.61
CA GLU A 42 4.34 0.00 4.26
C GLU A 42 5.57 -0.42 5.09
N ALA A 43 5.49 -1.58 5.76
CA ALA A 43 6.62 -2.26 6.39
C ALA A 43 7.82 -2.45 5.45
N GLY A 44 7.62 -3.03 4.26
CA GLY A 44 8.68 -3.24 3.26
C GLY A 44 9.32 -1.92 2.78
N LYS A 45 8.50 -0.88 2.54
CA LYS A 45 9.01 0.45 2.14
C LYS A 45 9.87 1.07 3.23
N ILE A 46 9.47 0.94 4.49
CA ILE A 46 10.20 1.49 5.64
C ILE A 46 11.50 0.71 5.89
N LEU A 47 11.49 -0.62 5.72
CA LEU A 47 12.71 -1.44 5.76
C LEU A 47 13.71 -1.02 4.67
N ASP A 48 13.23 -0.80 3.43
CA ASP A 48 14.06 -0.31 2.32
C ASP A 48 14.68 1.06 2.64
N ALA A 49 13.88 1.98 3.18
CA ALA A 49 14.34 3.33 3.57
C ALA A 49 15.38 3.27 4.69
N ALA A 50 15.13 2.47 5.74
CA ALA A 50 16.06 2.29 6.85
C ALA A 50 17.37 1.64 6.37
N TYR A 51 17.28 0.64 5.49
CA TYR A 51 18.43 -0.02 4.88
C TYR A 51 19.31 0.97 4.11
N ALA A 52 18.71 1.79 3.25
CA ALA A 52 19.42 2.83 2.50
C ALA A 52 20.07 3.85 3.43
N ALA A 53 19.35 4.32 4.45
CA ALA A 53 19.84 5.30 5.41
C ALA A 53 21.06 4.77 6.21
N MET A 54 21.05 3.49 6.59
CA MET A 54 22.16 2.86 7.29
C MET A 54 23.38 2.65 6.38
N LYS A 55 23.14 2.24 5.14
CA LYS A 55 24.19 2.08 4.12
C LYS A 55 24.92 3.38 3.82
N GLU A 56 24.18 4.49 3.66
CA GLU A 56 24.76 5.82 3.43
C GLU A 56 25.60 6.33 4.62
N LYS A 57 25.26 5.91 5.83
CA LYS A 57 26.04 6.24 7.04
C LYS A 57 27.21 5.30 7.31
N GLY A 58 27.36 4.23 6.53
CA GLY A 58 28.42 3.24 6.70
C GLY A 58 28.17 2.24 7.84
N TYR A 59 26.93 2.11 8.32
CA TYR A 59 26.56 1.04 9.25
C TYR A 59 26.26 -0.25 8.48
N ASN A 60 26.40 -1.41 9.14
CA ASN A 60 25.91 -2.67 8.60
C ASN A 60 24.38 -2.74 8.81
N PRO A 61 23.56 -2.58 7.75
CA PRO A 61 22.11 -2.50 7.91
C PRO A 61 21.50 -3.81 8.41
N ILE A 62 22.10 -4.96 8.09
CA ILE A 62 21.58 -6.28 8.52
C ILE A 62 21.68 -6.39 10.04
N ASN A 63 22.87 -6.13 10.61
CA ASN A 63 23.08 -6.26 12.05
C ASN A 63 22.20 -5.29 12.85
N GLN A 64 21.99 -4.08 12.33
CA GLN A 64 21.15 -3.07 12.97
C GLN A 64 19.67 -3.43 12.91
N LEU A 65 19.18 -3.93 11.78
CA LEU A 65 17.81 -4.43 11.66
C LEU A 65 17.58 -5.63 12.59
N VAL A 66 18.50 -6.58 12.62
CA VAL A 66 18.42 -7.74 13.53
C VAL A 66 18.43 -7.29 14.99
N GLY A 67 19.31 -6.35 15.36
CA GLY A 67 19.35 -5.76 16.71
C GLY A 67 18.02 -5.11 17.11
N TYR A 68 17.44 -4.31 16.19
CA TYR A 68 16.14 -3.70 16.38
C TYR A 68 15.00 -4.72 16.51
N LEU A 69 14.97 -5.75 15.67
CA LEU A 69 13.93 -6.79 15.70
C LEU A 69 13.97 -7.60 17.00
N LEU A 70 15.18 -7.96 17.47
CA LEU A 70 15.35 -8.76 18.69
C LEU A 70 15.11 -7.95 19.96
N SER A 71 15.65 -6.73 20.02
CA SER A 71 15.63 -5.91 21.25
C SER A 71 14.45 -4.95 21.31
N GLY A 72 13.91 -4.55 20.16
CA GLY A 72 12.90 -3.49 20.03
C GLY A 72 13.41 -2.07 20.31
N ASP A 73 14.71 -1.91 20.58
CA ASP A 73 15.28 -0.60 20.91
C ASP A 73 15.58 0.18 19.61
N PRO A 74 14.93 1.34 19.39
CA PRO A 74 15.19 2.17 18.22
C PRO A 74 16.60 2.78 18.15
N THR A 75 17.46 2.61 19.17
CA THR A 75 18.88 3.04 19.12
C THR A 75 19.70 2.33 18.04
N TYR A 76 19.33 1.11 17.65
CA TYR A 76 19.96 0.36 16.56
C TYR A 76 19.71 1.00 15.19
N ILE A 77 18.67 1.83 15.05
CA ILE A 77 18.31 2.46 13.78
C ILE A 77 18.84 3.90 13.74
N THR A 78 19.53 4.23 12.64
CA THR A 78 20.05 5.58 12.41
C THR A 78 18.93 6.62 12.38
N ASN A 79 19.18 7.82 12.93
CA ASN A 79 18.25 8.95 12.82
C ASN A 79 18.29 9.63 11.44
N TYR A 80 19.11 9.14 10.53
CA TYR A 80 19.24 9.72 9.19
C TYR A 80 17.96 9.51 8.37
N LYS A 81 17.55 10.53 7.60
CA LYS A 81 16.33 10.53 6.75
C LYS A 81 15.07 10.09 7.50
N GLU A 82 14.96 10.43 8.79
CA GLU A 82 13.83 10.07 9.64
C GLU A 82 13.56 8.56 9.76
N ALA A 83 14.51 7.70 9.38
CA ALA A 83 14.34 6.24 9.40
C ALA A 83 13.92 5.71 10.78
N ARG A 84 14.51 6.26 11.85
CA ARG A 84 14.14 5.94 13.24
C ARG A 84 12.70 6.35 13.59
N SER A 85 12.15 7.40 12.98
CA SER A 85 10.76 7.81 13.17
C SER A 85 9.82 6.86 12.42
N GLN A 86 10.14 6.57 11.16
CA GLN A 86 9.35 5.69 10.31
C GLN A 86 9.24 4.27 10.88
N ILE A 87 10.35 3.67 11.30
CA ILE A 87 10.34 2.31 11.84
C ILE A 87 9.60 2.20 13.19
N ARG A 88 9.53 3.28 13.95
CA ARG A 88 8.77 3.34 15.21
C ARG A 88 7.26 3.46 15.01
N ARG A 89 6.81 3.89 13.84
CA ARG A 89 5.38 3.99 13.52
C ARG A 89 4.77 2.63 13.18
N ILE A 90 5.61 1.67 12.78
CA ILE A 90 5.22 0.32 12.42
C ILE A 90 5.46 -0.60 13.61
N GLU A 91 4.57 -1.57 13.78
CA GLU A 91 4.72 -2.60 14.81
C GLU A 91 5.81 -3.60 14.42
N ARG A 92 6.56 -4.10 15.41
CA ARG A 92 7.64 -5.06 15.16
C ARG A 92 7.13 -6.35 14.52
N ASP A 93 5.93 -6.77 14.92
CA ASP A 93 5.31 -7.99 14.43
C ASP A 93 4.96 -7.88 12.95
N GLU A 94 4.56 -6.69 12.47
CA GLU A 94 4.31 -6.41 11.06
C GLU A 94 5.61 -6.48 10.23
N LEU A 95 6.72 -5.93 10.75
CA LEU A 95 8.03 -6.05 10.12
C LEU A 95 8.47 -7.51 9.99
N LEU A 96 8.27 -8.30 11.05
CA LEU A 96 8.60 -9.73 11.06
C LEU A 96 7.71 -10.51 10.11
N GLU A 97 6.40 -10.23 10.09
CA GLU A 97 5.46 -10.90 9.19
C GLU A 97 5.86 -10.68 7.73
N GLU A 98 6.17 -9.45 7.33
CA GLU A 98 6.60 -9.15 5.96
C GLU A 98 7.90 -9.87 5.61
N LEU A 99 8.89 -9.88 6.51
CA LEU A 99 10.16 -10.58 6.29
C LEU A 99 9.97 -12.09 6.11
N VAL A 100 9.16 -12.72 6.97
CA VAL A 100 8.87 -14.16 6.90
C VAL A 100 8.06 -14.48 5.64
N ARG A 101 7.04 -13.67 5.33
CA ARG A 101 6.22 -13.80 4.12
C ARG A 101 7.08 -13.72 2.85
N TYR A 102 7.99 -12.75 2.80
CA TYR A 102 8.92 -12.60 1.66
C TYR A 102 9.87 -13.80 1.57
N TYR A 103 10.45 -14.24 2.69
CA TYR A 103 11.36 -15.37 2.72
C TYR A 103 10.71 -16.68 2.27
N LEU A 104 9.49 -16.96 2.73
CA LEU A 104 8.74 -18.16 2.33
C LEU A 104 8.29 -18.09 0.86
N LYS A 105 7.98 -16.89 0.37
CA LYS A 105 7.61 -16.69 -1.04
C LYS A 105 8.80 -16.94 -1.97
N ASP A 106 10.01 -16.58 -1.60
CA ASP A 106 11.22 -16.79 -2.42
C ASP A 106 11.66 -18.27 -2.46
N ARG A 107 11.16 -19.08 -1.50
CA ARG A 107 11.49 -20.50 -1.35
C ARG A 107 10.53 -21.46 -2.07
N CYS A 108 9.49 -20.96 -2.73
CA CYS A 108 8.48 -21.73 -3.48
C CYS A 108 8.39 -21.25 -4.92
#